data_AF-A0AB36RLI1-F1
#
_entry.id   AF-A0AB36RLI1-F1
#
_cell.length_a   1.000
_cell.length_b   1.000
_cell.length_c   1.000
_cell.angle_alpha   90.00
_cell.angle_beta   90.00
_cell.angle_gamma   90.00
#
_symmetry.space_group_name_H-M   'P 1'
#
loop_
_entity.id
_entity.type
_entity.pdbx_description
1 polymer ?
#
loop_
_entity_poly.entity_id
_entity_poly.type
_entity_poly.pdbx_seq_one_letter_code
_entity_poly.pdbx_strand_id
1 'polypeptide(L)'
;MRLGVDCSEYQAGLDFTGFDFAVLRTTDGTYQDPCFEQLLLDAHSSHCSLSTYHYLRSPSEGTTVTEQVGAALDVLGGRRLPMWLDVESPAGLSLADVRAAATAFRAADVPVAGIYTTARYWRRHMRLANPAEFGALWLAQWGDNSVTDPARLGPWPRPLGFPAPQVWQFTSRGRVGGIAVDLNLAVAGCVGVG
;
A
#
# COMPACT_ATOMS: atom_id res chain seq x y z
N MET A 1 1.25 -9.84 -16.22
CA MET A 1 0.81 -9.00 -15.08
C MET A 1 0.77 -9.91 -13.87
N ARG A 2 1.06 -9.38 -12.69
CA ARG A 2 1.01 -10.14 -11.44
C ARG A 2 -0.25 -9.77 -10.68
N LEU A 3 -1.01 -10.74 -10.19
CA LEU A 3 -2.18 -10.54 -9.33
C LEU A 3 -1.74 -10.54 -7.88
N GLY A 4 -2.22 -9.58 -7.10
CA GLY A 4 -1.90 -9.51 -5.69
C GLY A 4 -3.04 -8.96 -4.86
N VAL A 5 -2.79 -8.93 -3.56
CA VAL A 5 -3.75 -8.49 -2.55
C VAL A 5 -3.04 -7.56 -1.57
N ASP A 6 -3.76 -6.59 -1.02
CA ASP A 6 -3.31 -5.86 0.16
C ASP A 6 -4.17 -6.26 1.37
N CYS A 7 -3.52 -6.44 2.52
CA CYS A 7 -4.15 -7.06 3.69
C CYS A 7 -3.77 -6.37 4.99
N SER A 8 -4.69 -6.44 5.93
CA SER A 8 -4.58 -5.97 7.31
C SER A 8 -5.29 -6.95 8.24
N GLU A 9 -5.44 -6.62 9.52
CA GLU A 9 -6.28 -7.35 10.47
C GLU A 9 -7.68 -7.69 9.95
N TYR A 10 -8.25 -6.89 9.05
CA TYR A 10 -9.57 -7.15 8.44
C TYR A 10 -9.59 -8.39 7.54
N GLN A 11 -8.42 -8.91 7.15
CA GLN A 11 -8.23 -10.11 6.33
C GLN A 11 -7.57 -11.25 7.13
N ALA A 12 -7.62 -11.22 8.46
CA ALA A 12 -7.09 -12.30 9.29
C ALA A 12 -7.63 -13.68 8.84
N GLY A 13 -6.73 -14.64 8.60
CA GLY A 13 -7.06 -15.98 8.14
C GLY A 13 -7.31 -16.11 6.62
N LEU A 14 -6.90 -15.12 5.82
CA LEU A 14 -6.95 -15.20 4.37
C LEU A 14 -6.06 -16.35 3.83
N ASP A 15 -6.60 -17.12 2.89
CA ASP A 15 -5.82 -18.03 2.06
C ASP A 15 -5.16 -17.24 0.91
N PHE A 16 -3.83 -17.20 0.88
CA PHE A 16 -3.05 -16.47 -0.13
C PHE A 16 -2.80 -17.29 -1.41
N THR A 17 -3.30 -18.53 -1.49
CA THR A 17 -3.11 -19.38 -2.67
C THR A 17 -3.64 -18.73 -3.94
N GLY A 18 -2.78 -18.61 -4.96
CA GLY A 18 -3.12 -18.04 -6.27
C GLY A 18 -2.81 -16.54 -6.42
N PHE A 19 -2.27 -15.89 -5.39
CA PHE A 19 -1.69 -14.55 -5.51
C PHE A 19 -0.18 -14.63 -5.80
N ASP A 20 0.30 -13.69 -6.62
CA ASP A 20 1.72 -13.53 -6.95
C ASP A 20 2.46 -12.65 -5.92
N PHE A 21 1.74 -11.76 -5.22
CA PHE A 21 2.30 -10.87 -4.20
C PHE A 21 1.25 -10.44 -3.16
N ALA A 22 1.73 -10.04 -1.98
CA ALA A 22 0.93 -9.48 -0.91
C ALA A 22 1.57 -8.19 -0.35
N VAL A 23 0.75 -7.17 -0.09
CA VAL A 23 1.16 -5.92 0.58
C VAL A 23 0.49 -5.85 1.96
N LEU A 24 1.27 -5.98 3.03
CA LEU A 24 0.74 -6.21 4.37
C LEU A 24 0.84 -4.95 5.25
N ARG A 25 -0.24 -4.61 5.96
CA ARG A 25 -0.27 -3.43 6.84
C ARG A 25 0.63 -3.63 8.04
N THR A 26 1.54 -2.70 8.26
CA THR A 26 2.30 -2.62 9.51
C THR A 26 1.50 -1.86 10.57
N THR A 27 1.07 -0.64 10.24
CA THR A 27 0.35 0.22 11.15
C THR A 27 -0.69 1.09 10.45
N ASP A 28 -1.66 1.54 11.24
CA ASP A 28 -2.53 2.68 10.97
C ASP A 28 -2.20 3.83 11.94
N GLY A 29 -1.43 4.81 11.46
CA GLY A 29 -0.75 5.76 12.33
C GLY A 29 0.15 5.04 13.32
N THR A 30 -0.17 5.13 14.62
CA THR A 30 0.54 4.39 15.69
C THR A 30 -0.14 3.09 16.09
N TYR A 31 -1.33 2.78 15.56
CA TYR A 31 -1.99 1.51 15.79
C TYR A 31 -1.25 0.41 15.04
N GLN A 32 -0.65 -0.52 15.78
CA GLN A 32 0.06 -1.68 15.24
C GLN A 32 -0.92 -2.74 14.80
N ASP A 33 -0.78 -3.25 13.57
CA ASP A 33 -1.65 -4.29 13.06
C ASP A 33 -1.36 -5.61 13.80
N PRO A 34 -2.31 -6.12 14.62
CA PRO A 34 -2.06 -7.29 15.46
C PRO A 34 -1.94 -8.59 14.64
N CYS A 35 -2.35 -8.58 13.38
CA CYS A 35 -2.33 -9.75 12.51
C CYS A 35 -1.11 -9.77 11.57
N PHE A 36 -0.27 -8.72 11.56
CA PHE A 36 0.85 -8.60 10.64
C PHE A 36 1.73 -9.85 10.59
N GLU A 37 2.16 -10.37 11.75
CA GLU A 37 3.07 -11.51 11.82
C GLU A 37 2.45 -12.76 11.18
N GLN A 38 1.19 -13.06 11.50
CA GLN A 38 0.52 -14.23 10.96
C GLN A 38 0.25 -14.08 9.46
N LEU A 39 -0.19 -12.90 9.01
CA LEU A 39 -0.40 -12.63 7.58
C LEU A 39 0.91 -12.74 6.78
N LEU A 40 2.03 -12.30 7.36
CA LEU A 40 3.34 -12.43 6.76
C LEU A 40 3.73 -13.90 6.59
N LEU A 41 3.53 -14.72 7.63
CA LEU A 41 3.80 -16.16 7.59
C LEU A 41 2.91 -16.88 6.56
N ASP A 42 1.62 -16.55 6.51
CA ASP A 42 0.66 -17.20 5.61
C ASP A 42 0.94 -16.85 4.15
N ALA A 43 1.20 -15.57 3.85
CA ALA A 43 1.55 -15.10 2.52
C ALA A 43 2.91 -15.67 2.07
N HIS A 44 3.90 -15.70 2.95
CA HIS A 44 5.20 -16.32 2.67
C HIS A 44 5.07 -17.82 2.36
N SER A 45 4.28 -18.54 3.16
CA SER A 45 4.04 -19.98 2.98
C SER A 45 3.29 -20.29 1.68
N SER A 46 2.55 -19.31 1.15
CA SER A 46 1.87 -19.38 -0.15
C SER A 46 2.75 -18.87 -1.31
N HIS A 47 4.03 -18.60 -1.07
CA HIS A 47 5.02 -18.15 -2.06
C HIS A 47 4.76 -16.77 -2.69
N CYS A 48 4.00 -15.91 -2.01
CA CYS A 48 3.86 -14.51 -2.44
C CYS A 48 5.18 -13.75 -2.30
N SER A 49 5.51 -12.86 -3.25
CA SER A 49 6.45 -11.76 -2.95
C SER A 49 5.81 -10.84 -1.91
N LEU A 50 6.60 -10.33 -0.98
CA LEU A 50 6.10 -9.61 0.20
C LEU A 50 6.59 -8.17 0.20
N SER A 51 5.65 -7.26 0.36
CA SER A 51 5.92 -5.88 0.76
C SER A 51 4.95 -5.46 1.85
N THR A 52 5.14 -4.27 2.40
CA THR A 52 4.35 -3.75 3.49
C THR A 52 3.79 -2.39 3.16
N TYR A 53 2.75 -1.98 3.88
CA TYR A 53 2.31 -0.60 3.84
C TYR A 53 2.13 -0.03 5.25
N HIS A 54 2.22 1.30 5.32
CA HIS A 54 1.96 2.09 6.49
C HIS A 54 0.88 3.12 6.14
N TYR A 55 -0.28 3.03 6.79
CA TYR A 55 -1.33 4.04 6.66
C TYR A 55 -0.90 5.30 7.40
N LEU A 56 -0.43 6.29 6.64
CA LEU A 56 0.12 7.52 7.19
C LEU A 56 -1.03 8.43 7.61
N ARG A 57 -1.15 8.67 8.92
CA ARG A 57 -2.10 9.61 9.50
C ARG A 57 -1.55 11.03 9.45
N SER A 58 -2.43 12.00 9.23
CA SER A 58 -2.07 13.41 9.32
C SER A 58 -1.64 13.71 10.76
N PRO A 59 -0.56 14.48 11.00
CA PRO A 59 -0.19 14.86 12.36
C PRO A 59 -1.30 15.61 13.12
N SER A 60 -2.24 16.21 12.40
CA SER A 60 -3.43 16.83 12.99
C SER A 60 -4.40 15.83 13.64
N GLU A 61 -4.27 14.53 13.35
CA GLU A 61 -5.03 13.44 13.99
C GLU A 61 -4.41 13.00 15.34
N GLY A 62 -3.30 13.61 15.77
CA GLY A 62 -2.78 13.48 17.13
C GLY A 62 -1.51 12.64 17.31
N THR A 63 -0.91 12.16 16.21
CA THR A 63 0.38 11.45 16.26
C THR A 63 1.36 12.04 15.24
N THR A 64 2.58 12.29 15.66
CA THR A 64 3.63 12.80 14.77
C THR A 64 4.09 11.73 13.78
N VAL A 65 4.63 12.15 12.64
CA VAL A 65 5.19 11.20 11.65
C VAL A 65 6.28 10.32 12.27
N THR A 66 7.10 10.86 13.18
CA THR A 66 8.14 10.10 13.87
C THR A 66 7.57 8.98 14.73
N GLU A 67 6.50 9.25 15.51
CA GLU A 67 5.84 8.24 16.32
C GLU A 67 5.22 7.14 15.46
N GLN A 68 4.58 7.53 14.35
CA GLN A 68 3.96 6.59 13.41
C GLN A 68 5.01 5.66 12.75
N VAL A 69 6.13 6.23 12.29
CA VAL A 69 7.25 5.45 11.73
C VAL A 69 7.86 4.54 12.79
N GLY A 70 8.05 5.03 14.02
CA GLY A 70 8.53 4.21 15.15
C GLY A 70 7.65 2.97 15.38
N ALA A 71 6.33 3.16 15.45
CA ALA A 71 5.38 2.06 15.61
C ALA A 71 5.45 1.06 14.45
N ALA A 72 5.62 1.52 13.21
CA ALA A 72 5.76 0.65 12.05
C ALA A 72 7.07 -0.16 12.09
N LEU A 73 8.17 0.46 12.55
CA LEU A 73 9.46 -0.20 12.72
C LEU A 73 9.43 -1.27 13.81
N ASP A 74 8.68 -1.03 14.90
CA ASP A 74 8.46 -2.02 15.95
C ASP A 74 7.77 -3.28 15.39
N VAL A 75 6.72 -3.11 14.58
CA VAL A 75 6.02 -4.22 13.90
C VAL A 75 6.95 -4.95 12.92
N LEU A 76 7.77 -4.22 12.17
CA LEU A 76 8.74 -4.82 11.26
C LEU A 76 9.80 -5.66 11.99
N GLY A 77 10.08 -5.41 13.28
CA GLY A 77 10.98 -6.25 14.08
C GLY A 77 12.38 -6.43 13.46
N GLY A 78 12.87 -5.41 12.75
CA GLY A 78 14.17 -5.45 12.05
C GLY A 78 14.13 -6.04 10.63
N ARG A 79 12.97 -6.48 10.14
CA ARG A 79 12.79 -6.86 8.73
C ARG A 79 12.96 -5.64 7.81
N ARG A 80 13.32 -5.90 6.54
CA ARG A 80 13.64 -4.90 5.52
C ARG A 80 12.75 -5.04 4.29
N LEU A 81 11.45 -5.25 4.53
CA LEU A 81 10.46 -5.37 3.47
C LEU A 81 10.19 -3.99 2.84
N PRO A 82 9.95 -3.90 1.51
CA PRO A 82 9.59 -2.64 0.87
C PRO A 82 8.34 -2.03 1.48
N MET A 83 8.43 -0.76 1.89
CA MET A 83 7.35 0.01 2.50
C MET A 83 6.65 0.90 1.47
N TRP A 84 5.35 0.70 1.31
CA TRP A 84 4.44 1.63 0.66
C TRP A 84 3.90 2.62 1.69
N LEU A 85 3.98 3.91 1.37
CA LEU A 85 3.31 4.93 2.16
C LEU A 85 1.88 5.08 1.64
N ASP A 86 0.91 4.70 2.45
CA ASP A 86 -0.50 4.90 2.13
C ASP A 86 -0.90 6.34 2.49
N VAL A 87 -1.13 7.13 1.43
CA VAL A 87 -1.33 8.58 1.46
C VAL A 87 -2.80 8.87 1.16
N GLU A 88 -3.64 8.71 2.18
CA GLU A 88 -5.08 8.97 2.06
C GLU A 88 -5.79 9.44 3.35
N SER A 89 -5.04 9.81 4.40
CA SER A 89 -5.61 10.28 5.67
C SER A 89 -6.75 11.30 5.47
N PRO A 90 -7.94 11.11 6.11
CA PRO A 90 -9.10 11.97 5.93
C PRO A 90 -8.88 13.43 6.35
N ALA A 91 -8.03 13.65 7.35
CA ALA A 91 -7.66 14.98 7.83
C ALA A 91 -6.75 15.74 6.83
N GLY A 92 -6.22 15.04 5.83
CA GLY A 92 -5.35 15.61 4.81
C GLY A 92 -3.90 15.61 5.26
N LEU A 93 -3.06 14.95 4.48
CA LEU A 93 -1.61 15.02 4.61
C LEU A 93 -1.07 16.23 3.85
N SER A 94 0.00 16.82 4.36
CA SER A 94 0.85 17.72 3.57
C SER A 94 1.92 16.91 2.83
N LEU A 95 2.50 17.50 1.78
CA LEU A 95 3.65 16.90 1.09
C LEU A 95 4.86 16.75 2.02
N ALA A 96 4.98 17.62 3.03
CA ALA A 96 6.05 17.55 4.02
C ALA A 96 5.91 16.32 4.91
N ASP A 97 4.69 15.91 5.27
CA ASP A 97 4.43 14.73 6.08
C ASP A 97 4.86 13.45 5.34
N VAL A 98 4.51 13.34 4.05
CA VAL A 98 4.91 12.20 3.20
C VAL A 98 6.42 12.14 3.03
N ARG A 99 7.08 13.29 2.82
CA ARG A 99 8.56 13.40 2.76
C ARG A 99 9.22 13.00 4.06
N ALA A 100 8.67 13.43 5.19
CA ALA A 100 9.18 13.11 6.51
C ALA A 100 9.10 11.59 6.76
N ALA A 101 7.98 10.96 6.41
CA ALA A 101 7.81 9.51 6.55
C ALA A 101 8.79 8.74 5.65
N ALA A 102 8.87 9.11 4.36
CA ALA A 102 9.80 8.48 3.42
C ALA A 102 11.26 8.60 3.88
N THR A 103 11.64 9.77 4.38
CA THR A 103 12.99 10.02 4.89
C THR A 103 13.26 9.19 6.15
N ALA A 104 12.31 9.12 7.08
CA ALA A 104 12.48 8.38 8.33
C ALA A 104 12.59 6.86 8.09
N PHE A 105 11.76 6.27 7.22
CA PHE A 105 11.89 4.86 6.86
C PHE A 105 13.24 4.56 6.19
N ARG A 106 13.68 5.38 5.24
CA ARG A 106 14.99 5.22 4.59
C ARG A 106 16.15 5.38 5.57
N ALA A 107 16.06 6.30 6.52
CA ALA A 107 17.07 6.46 7.58
C ALA A 107 17.13 5.25 8.53
N ALA A 108 16.02 4.54 8.68
CA ALA A 108 15.94 3.26 9.40
C ALA A 108 16.27 2.04 8.51
N ASP A 109 16.86 2.26 7.32
CA ASP A 109 17.27 1.24 6.35
C ASP A 109 16.08 0.44 5.76
N VAL A 110 14.84 0.89 5.95
CA VAL A 110 13.66 0.29 5.32
C VAL A 110 13.47 0.88 3.91
N PRO A 111 13.49 0.06 2.84
CA PRO A 111 13.32 0.56 1.49
C PRO A 111 11.90 1.11 1.30
N VAL A 112 11.78 2.34 0.80
CA VAL A 112 10.47 2.92 0.43
C VAL A 112 10.17 2.54 -1.01
N ALA A 113 9.18 1.69 -1.21
CA ALA A 113 8.71 1.23 -2.51
C ALA A 113 8.11 2.38 -3.33
N GLY A 114 7.35 3.25 -2.66
CA GLY A 114 6.53 4.25 -3.32
C GLY A 114 5.39 4.73 -2.43
N ILE A 115 4.37 5.29 -3.08
CA ILE A 115 3.13 5.71 -2.41
C ILE A 115 1.92 4.96 -2.97
N TYR A 116 0.95 4.72 -2.10
CA TYR A 116 -0.43 4.41 -2.47
C TYR A 116 -1.29 5.66 -2.32
N THR A 117 -2.17 5.92 -3.30
CA THR A 117 -3.17 6.99 -3.21
C THR A 117 -4.24 6.88 -4.29
N THR A 118 -5.29 7.70 -4.19
CA THR A 118 -6.17 8.01 -5.33
C THR A 118 -5.73 9.29 -6.03
N ALA A 119 -5.94 9.38 -7.34
CA ALA A 119 -5.63 10.61 -8.09
C ALA A 119 -6.41 11.84 -7.58
N ARG A 120 -7.60 11.63 -6.98
CA ARG A 120 -8.40 12.70 -6.36
C ARG A 120 -7.74 13.21 -5.08
N TYR A 121 -7.34 12.31 -4.18
CA TYR A 121 -6.69 12.68 -2.92
C TYR A 121 -5.41 13.46 -3.19
N TRP A 122 -4.54 12.91 -4.04
CA TRP A 122 -3.26 13.51 -4.36
C TRP A 122 -3.40 14.92 -4.95
N ARG A 123 -4.31 15.13 -5.91
CA ARG A 123 -4.55 16.48 -6.46
C ARG A 123 -5.04 17.46 -5.41
N ARG A 124 -5.90 17.01 -4.49
CA ARG A 124 -6.48 17.85 -3.44
C ARG A 124 -5.44 18.29 -2.42
N HIS A 125 -4.57 17.38 -1.99
CA HIS A 125 -3.67 17.60 -0.85
C HIS A 125 -2.22 17.91 -1.27
N MET A 126 -1.76 17.32 -2.37
CA MET A 126 -0.37 17.44 -2.86
C MET A 126 -0.23 18.36 -4.09
N ARG A 127 -1.35 18.89 -4.62
CA ARG A 127 -1.40 19.82 -5.75
C ARG A 127 -0.70 19.24 -6.99
N LEU A 128 0.36 19.90 -7.47
CA LEU A 128 1.14 19.53 -8.66
C LEU A 128 2.41 18.71 -8.33
N ALA A 129 2.56 18.26 -7.08
CA ALA A 129 3.70 17.42 -6.71
C ALA A 129 3.69 16.11 -7.51
N ASN A 130 4.87 15.67 -7.94
CA ASN A 130 5.00 14.44 -8.71
C ASN A 130 5.14 13.22 -7.77
N PRO A 131 4.20 12.25 -7.80
CA PRO A 131 4.31 10.99 -7.04
C PRO A 131 5.64 10.27 -7.19
N ALA A 132 6.30 10.39 -8.34
CA ALA A 132 7.58 9.74 -8.63
C ALA A 132 8.73 10.17 -7.69
N GLU A 133 8.55 11.26 -6.93
CA GLU A 133 9.48 11.67 -5.87
C GLU A 133 9.68 10.55 -4.81
N PHE A 134 8.67 9.71 -4.59
CA PHE A 134 8.67 8.70 -3.53
C PHE A 134 9.04 7.30 -4.01
N GLY A 135 9.13 7.08 -5.33
CA GLY A 135 9.36 5.77 -5.93
C GLY A 135 8.25 5.40 -6.90
N ALA A 136 7.75 4.16 -6.80
CA ALA A 136 6.65 3.69 -7.60
C ALA A 136 5.31 4.33 -7.18
N LEU A 137 4.35 4.33 -8.10
CA LEU A 137 2.98 4.71 -7.82
C LEU A 137 2.11 3.45 -7.76
N TRP A 138 1.48 3.22 -6.61
CA TRP A 138 0.37 2.31 -6.44
C TRP A 138 -0.91 3.13 -6.45
N LEU A 139 -1.73 2.95 -7.49
CA LEU A 139 -2.90 3.79 -7.71
C LEU A 139 -4.19 3.00 -7.44
N ALA A 140 -5.03 3.52 -6.55
CA ALA A 140 -6.42 3.10 -6.45
C ALA A 140 -7.29 3.77 -7.51
N GLN A 141 -7.89 2.94 -8.37
CA GLN A 141 -8.84 3.38 -9.38
C GLN A 141 -9.80 2.25 -9.74
N TRP A 142 -11.01 2.27 -9.16
CA TRP A 142 -11.95 1.15 -9.26
C TRP A 142 -13.05 1.32 -10.33
N GLY A 143 -13.14 2.49 -10.97
CA GLY A 143 -14.29 2.80 -11.83
C GLY A 143 -15.60 2.80 -11.01
N ASP A 144 -16.58 1.98 -11.41
CA ASP A 144 -17.81 1.73 -10.64
C ASP A 144 -17.63 0.66 -9.54
N ASN A 145 -16.42 0.10 -9.42
CA ASN A 145 -16.03 -0.93 -8.48
C ASN A 145 -16.87 -2.23 -8.61
N SER A 146 -17.29 -2.58 -9.83
CA SER A 146 -18.05 -3.81 -10.12
C SER A 146 -17.18 -4.96 -10.65
N VAL A 147 -15.97 -4.67 -11.12
CA VAL A 147 -15.09 -5.65 -11.78
C VAL A 147 -14.13 -6.27 -10.76
N THR A 148 -14.27 -7.58 -10.53
CA THR A 148 -13.38 -8.35 -9.65
C THR A 148 -12.50 -9.35 -10.38
N ASP A 149 -12.77 -9.59 -11.66
CA ASP A 149 -11.96 -10.46 -12.53
C ASP A 149 -10.96 -9.62 -13.34
N PRO A 150 -9.64 -9.79 -13.16
CA PRO A 150 -8.62 -9.10 -13.92
C PRO A 150 -8.78 -9.19 -15.44
N ALA A 151 -9.32 -10.30 -15.96
CA ALA A 151 -9.49 -10.51 -17.40
C ALA A 151 -10.52 -9.56 -18.03
N ARG A 152 -11.37 -8.94 -17.20
CA ARG A 152 -12.42 -8.01 -17.62
C ARG A 152 -12.03 -6.54 -17.46
N LEU A 153 -10.80 -6.26 -17.03
CA LEU A 153 -10.33 -4.90 -16.82
C LEU A 153 -10.09 -4.17 -18.14
N GLY A 154 -10.34 -2.86 -18.09
CA GLY A 154 -10.01 -1.94 -19.16
C GLY A 154 -8.51 -1.64 -19.24
N PRO A 155 -8.12 -0.60 -20.02
CA PRO A 155 -6.72 -0.21 -20.14
C PRO A 155 -6.15 0.22 -18.78
N TRP A 156 -4.85 0.01 -18.62
CA TRP A 156 -4.11 0.44 -17.43
C TRP A 156 -4.33 1.93 -17.15
N PRO A 157 -4.61 2.33 -15.89
CA PRO A 157 -4.97 3.70 -15.57
C PRO A 157 -3.84 4.68 -15.86
N ARG A 158 -4.19 5.84 -16.43
CA ARG A 158 -3.26 6.95 -16.75
C ARG A 158 -3.87 8.30 -16.34
N PRO A 159 -3.95 8.60 -15.04
CA PRO A 159 -4.46 9.88 -14.61
C PRO A 159 -3.55 11.02 -15.09
N LEU A 160 -4.15 12.08 -15.67
CA LEU A 160 -3.40 13.23 -16.15
C LEU A 160 -2.55 13.84 -15.02
N GLY A 161 -1.27 14.05 -15.31
CA GLY A 161 -0.29 14.64 -14.39
C GLY A 161 0.37 13.63 -13.43
N PHE A 162 0.17 12.33 -13.62
CA PHE A 162 0.78 11.28 -12.81
C PHE A 162 1.77 10.45 -13.65
N PRO A 163 2.81 9.87 -13.01
CA PRO A 163 3.56 8.81 -13.65
C PRO A 163 2.66 7.61 -13.93
N ALA A 164 3.09 6.73 -14.83
CA ALA A 164 2.40 5.45 -15.02
C ALA A 164 2.42 4.66 -13.70
N PRO A 165 1.26 4.24 -13.17
CA PRO A 165 1.22 3.40 -11.97
C PRO A 165 1.96 2.09 -12.22
N GLN A 166 2.73 1.62 -11.25
CA GLN A 166 3.34 0.28 -11.30
C GLN A 166 2.44 -0.77 -10.66
N VAL A 167 1.61 -0.36 -9.69
CA VAL A 167 0.57 -1.19 -9.09
C VAL A 167 -0.78 -0.48 -9.25
N TRP A 168 -1.81 -1.23 -9.60
CA TRP A 168 -3.17 -0.76 -9.75
C TRP A 168 -4.08 -1.56 -8.82
N GLN A 169 -4.62 -0.91 -7.78
CA GLN A 169 -5.72 -1.45 -7.01
C GLN A 169 -7.00 -1.21 -7.81
N PHE A 170 -7.50 -2.28 -8.43
CA PHE A 170 -8.58 -2.20 -9.41
C PHE A 170 -9.95 -2.49 -8.81
N THR A 171 -10.01 -3.12 -7.63
CA THR A 171 -11.26 -3.25 -6.87
C THR A 171 -10.99 -3.38 -5.38
N SER A 172 -11.97 -2.96 -4.59
CA SER A 172 -12.09 -3.27 -3.15
C SER A 172 -13.23 -4.24 -2.83
N ARG A 173 -13.65 -5.02 -3.83
CA ARG A 173 -14.78 -5.97 -3.74
C ARG A 173 -14.39 -7.41 -4.07
N GLY A 174 -13.09 -7.71 -4.08
CA GLY A 174 -12.62 -9.08 -4.21
C GLY A 174 -13.14 -9.95 -3.06
N ARG A 175 -13.20 -11.27 -3.29
CA ARG A 175 -13.55 -12.25 -2.27
C ARG A 175 -12.73 -13.50 -2.39
N VAL A 176 -12.19 -13.98 -1.27
CA VAL A 176 -11.48 -15.26 -1.15
C VAL A 176 -11.97 -15.94 0.11
N GLY A 177 -12.49 -17.16 0.00
CA GLY A 177 -13.03 -17.89 1.16
C GLY A 177 -14.13 -17.15 1.93
N GLY A 178 -14.84 -16.20 1.29
CA GLY A 178 -15.84 -15.33 1.94
C GLY A 178 -15.28 -14.05 2.55
N ILE A 179 -13.96 -13.93 2.73
CA ILE A 179 -13.28 -12.72 3.21
C ILE A 179 -13.24 -11.69 2.07
N ALA A 180 -13.57 -10.44 2.39
CA ALA A 180 -13.48 -9.33 1.45
C ALA A 180 -12.04 -8.84 1.34
N VAL A 181 -11.57 -8.63 0.11
CA VAL A 181 -10.19 -8.23 -0.18
C VAL A 181 -10.10 -7.17 -1.27
N ASP A 182 -9.05 -6.38 -1.20
CA ASP A 182 -8.66 -5.43 -2.24
C ASP A 182 -7.70 -6.11 -3.21
N LEU A 183 -8.05 -6.07 -4.51
CA LEU A 183 -7.28 -6.76 -5.55
C LEU A 183 -6.43 -5.79 -6.34
N ASN A 184 -5.21 -6.23 -6.60
CA ASN A 184 -4.16 -5.46 -7.21
C ASN A 184 -3.60 -6.16 -8.45
N LEU A 185 -3.25 -5.38 -9.46
CA LEU A 185 -2.37 -5.82 -10.53
C LEU A 185 -1.05 -5.05 -10.45
N ALA A 186 0.05 -5.74 -10.72
CA ALA A 186 1.37 -5.12 -10.88
C ALA A 186 2.00 -5.41 -12.24
N VAL A 187 2.71 -4.42 -12.77
CA VAL A 187 3.57 -4.61 -13.95
C VAL A 187 4.72 -5.57 -13.64
N ALA A 188 5.19 -6.31 -14.64
CA ALA A 188 6.36 -7.16 -14.47
C ALA A 188 7.59 -6.31 -14.10
N GLY A 189 8.37 -6.77 -13.11
CA GLY A 189 9.57 -6.05 -12.64
C GLY A 189 9.29 -4.86 -11.71
N CYS A 190 8.06 -4.67 -11.22
CA CYS A 190 7.79 -3.68 -10.18
C CYS A 190 8.58 -4.00 -8.91
N VAL A 191 9.51 -3.11 -8.54
CA VAL A 191 10.41 -3.29 -7.37
C VAL A 191 9.64 -3.29 -6.05
N GLY A 192 8.51 -2.59 -5.98
CA GLY A 192 7.69 -2.48 -4.75
C GLY A 192 6.88 -3.72 -4.40
N VAL A 193 6.87 -4.73 -5.28
CA VAL A 193 6.23 -6.04 -5.05
C VAL A 193 7.12 -7.19 -5.58
N GLY A 194 8.41 -6.89 -5.81
CA GLY A 194 9.40 -7.80 -6.40
C GLY A 194 9.72 -8.98 -5.51
#